data_AF-A0A3D4B7M6-F1
#
_entry.id   AF-A0A3D4B7M6-F1
#
_cell.length_a   1.000
_cell.length_b   1.000
_cell.length_c   1.000
_cell.angle_alpha   90.00
_cell.angle_beta   90.00
_cell.angle_gamma   90.00
#
_symmetry.space_group_name_H-M   'P 1'
#
loop_
_entity.id
_entity.type
_entity.pdbx_description
1 polymer ?
#
loop_
_entity_poly.entity_id
_entity_poly.type
_entity_poly.pdbx_seq_one_letter_code
_entity_poly.pdbx_strand_id
1 'polypeptide(L)'
;MVRTWQTYPTECRIFLTVWIVYLFHLAPVTGFNENRYLDLVRSIVDEGRFVIDTNHYNTMDKSYRDGHYYAGAAPGPALLAIPAYVLFRSIALFFPDDLFSQYDKASYLRGYLQSREASDDFIQNYPFGRFMLSHIFITGLTCSILTALVAVLIYRFSALFIGGNRWPVIIALTYAFGTLSFYYSIRLYAHLPAANFAFLGFAVLAFSRITKAPIRSWSTFGSGFCVGMAILTDYAIAPVAACLGLYTVWLIRDRRLLYGLMGGFIPVALLFIYHTICFGGPFTTAYAYPNGPIDDGIHKYYDENFHGFSLPPLNQIWGLTFGTFRGVFWYIPVAFPCLIGLYMAFRQHKA
;
A
#
# COMPACT_ATOMS: atom_id res chain seq x y z
N MET A 1 11.46 -18.40 -38.73
CA MET A 1 10.25 -19.24 -38.57
C MET A 1 9.43 -18.64 -37.43
N VAL A 2 8.42 -17.84 -37.76
CA VAL A 2 7.55 -17.16 -36.78
C VAL A 2 6.69 -18.23 -36.13
N ARG A 3 7.00 -18.61 -34.89
CA ARG A 3 6.13 -19.47 -34.10
C ARG A 3 4.90 -18.66 -33.74
N THR A 4 3.78 -19.00 -34.37
CA THR A 4 2.44 -18.57 -33.98
C THR A 4 2.18 -19.10 -32.57
N TRP A 5 2.29 -18.20 -31.59
CA TRP A 5 1.96 -18.47 -30.20
C TRP A 5 0.48 -18.82 -30.10
N GLN A 6 0.17 -20.05 -29.66
CA GLN A 6 -1.18 -20.38 -29.24
C GLN A 6 -1.58 -19.43 -28.10
N THR A 7 -2.60 -18.64 -28.38
CA THR A 7 -3.17 -17.57 -27.56
C THR A 7 -3.82 -18.14 -26.30
N TYR A 8 -3.02 -18.27 -25.26
CA TYR A 8 -3.49 -17.93 -23.92
C TYR A 8 -2.55 -16.84 -23.41
N PRO A 9 -3.01 -15.61 -23.19
CA PRO A 9 -2.13 -14.54 -22.72
C PRO A 9 -1.56 -14.95 -21.37
N THR A 10 -0.26 -15.26 -21.32
CA THR A 10 0.45 -15.70 -20.11
C THR A 10 0.25 -14.68 -18.99
N GLU A 11 0.15 -13.41 -19.35
CA GLU A 11 -0.21 -12.29 -18.51
C GLU A 11 -1.53 -12.49 -17.76
N CYS A 12 -2.61 -12.87 -18.46
CA CYS A 12 -3.90 -13.13 -17.81
C CYS A 12 -3.82 -14.33 -16.88
N ARG A 13 -3.06 -15.36 -17.25
CA ARG A 13 -2.87 -16.53 -16.38
C ARG A 13 -2.11 -16.16 -15.11
N ILE A 14 -1.04 -15.37 -15.22
CA ILE A 14 -0.29 -14.87 -14.05
C ILE A 14 -1.21 -14.02 -13.18
N PHE A 15 -1.90 -13.05 -13.78
CA PHE A 15 -2.82 -12.17 -13.07
C PHE A 15 -3.89 -12.94 -12.29
N LEU A 16 -4.63 -13.82 -12.98
CA LEU A 16 -5.72 -14.59 -12.37
C LEU A 16 -5.18 -15.54 -11.31
N THR A 17 -4.08 -16.25 -11.57
CA THR A 17 -3.47 -17.16 -10.57
C THR A 17 -3.06 -16.39 -9.32
N VAL A 18 -2.33 -15.28 -9.46
CA VAL A 18 -1.87 -14.49 -8.32
C VAL A 18 -3.06 -13.91 -7.55
N TRP A 19 -4.00 -13.29 -8.25
CA TRP A 19 -5.15 -12.66 -7.63
C TRP A 19 -6.05 -13.67 -6.92
N ILE A 20 -6.41 -14.78 -7.58
CA ILE A 20 -7.25 -15.82 -7.00
C ILE A 20 -6.58 -16.43 -5.76
N VAL A 21 -5.28 -16.76 -5.84
CA VAL A 21 -4.55 -17.29 -4.67
C VAL A 21 -4.58 -16.28 -3.52
N TYR A 22 -4.41 -14.99 -3.79
CA TYR A 22 -4.53 -13.97 -2.76
C TYR A 22 -5.95 -13.91 -2.17
N LEU A 23 -7.00 -13.99 -2.99
CA LEU A 23 -8.39 -14.02 -2.52
C LEU A 23 -8.67 -15.18 -1.55
N PHE A 24 -8.08 -16.35 -1.79
CA PHE A 24 -8.19 -17.51 -0.89
C PHE A 24 -7.43 -17.36 0.44
N HIS A 25 -6.47 -16.43 0.51
CA HIS A 25 -5.61 -16.21 1.68
C HIS A 25 -5.82 -14.85 2.33
N LEU A 26 -6.86 -14.11 1.96
CA LEU A 26 -7.24 -12.87 2.63
C LEU A 26 -7.37 -13.12 4.12
N ALA A 27 -6.66 -12.32 4.93
CA ALA A 27 -6.64 -12.51 6.37
C ALA A 27 -8.05 -12.24 6.93
N PRO A 28 -8.72 -13.25 7.54
CA PRO A 28 -10.10 -13.10 7.97
C PRO A 28 -10.23 -12.23 9.22
N VAL A 29 -9.20 -12.18 10.06
CA VAL A 29 -9.13 -11.34 11.27
C VAL A 29 -8.04 -10.29 11.07
N THR A 30 -8.43 -9.03 11.16
CA THR A 30 -7.56 -7.86 10.93
C THR A 30 -7.08 -7.24 12.23
N GLY A 31 -5.91 -6.57 12.18
CA GLY A 31 -5.31 -5.87 13.30
C GLY A 31 -5.58 -4.36 13.27
N PHE A 32 -4.99 -3.66 14.24
CA PHE A 32 -5.14 -2.21 14.41
C PHE A 32 -4.67 -1.41 13.17
N ASN A 33 -3.63 -1.88 12.48
CA ASN A 33 -3.08 -1.22 11.30
C ASN A 33 -4.03 -1.22 10.10
N GLU A 34 -4.73 -2.32 9.88
CA GLU A 34 -5.68 -2.46 8.78
C GLU A 34 -6.98 -1.73 9.11
N ASN A 35 -7.45 -1.89 10.35
CA ASN A 35 -8.73 -1.36 10.82
C ASN A 35 -8.83 0.16 10.66
N ARG A 36 -7.76 0.93 10.98
CA ARG A 36 -7.77 2.40 10.85
C ARG A 36 -8.16 2.89 9.45
N TYR A 37 -7.82 2.14 8.40
CA TYR A 37 -8.17 2.52 7.03
C TYR A 37 -9.63 2.25 6.75
N LEU A 38 -10.16 1.10 7.20
CA LEU A 38 -11.57 0.80 7.03
C LEU A 38 -12.45 1.73 7.87
N ASP A 39 -12.03 2.09 9.08
CA ASP A 39 -12.74 3.06 9.90
C ASP A 39 -12.82 4.43 9.20
N LEU A 40 -11.73 4.86 8.56
CA LEU A 40 -11.72 6.08 7.75
C LEU A 40 -12.64 5.95 6.53
N VAL A 41 -12.63 4.81 5.82
CA VAL A 41 -13.55 4.56 4.70
C VAL A 41 -15.01 4.67 5.15
N ARG A 42 -15.36 4.01 6.25
CA ARG A 42 -16.72 4.05 6.82
C ARG A 42 -17.11 5.46 7.22
N SER A 43 -16.22 6.19 7.88
CA SER A 43 -16.48 7.57 8.28
C SER A 43 -16.71 8.49 7.07
N ILE A 44 -15.95 8.31 5.98
CA ILE A 44 -16.13 9.08 4.75
C ILE A 44 -17.46 8.71 4.06
N VAL A 45 -17.74 7.42 3.90
CA VAL A 45 -18.86 6.92 3.08
C VAL A 45 -20.19 6.94 3.82
N ASP A 46 -20.19 6.57 5.10
CA ASP A 46 -21.41 6.44 5.90
C ASP A 46 -21.74 7.72 6.67
N GLU A 47 -20.73 8.53 7.02
CA GLU A 47 -20.89 9.68 7.92
C GLU A 47 -20.47 11.02 7.28
N GLY A 48 -19.84 11.00 6.10
CA GLY A 48 -19.43 12.21 5.37
C GLY A 48 -18.32 13.01 6.06
N ARG A 49 -17.48 12.37 6.89
CA ARG A 49 -16.44 13.03 7.70
C ARG A 49 -15.12 12.26 7.73
N PHE A 50 -14.03 12.96 8.06
CA PHE A 50 -12.69 12.35 8.17
C PHE A 50 -12.33 11.89 9.60
N VAL A 51 -13.14 12.23 10.59
CA VAL A 51 -12.99 11.75 11.98
C VAL A 51 -13.53 10.32 12.10
N ILE A 52 -12.84 9.47 12.84
CA ILE A 52 -13.17 8.05 13.03
C ILE A 52 -13.84 7.78 14.39
N ASP A 53 -14.42 8.80 15.03
CA ASP A 53 -14.96 8.75 16.40
C ASP A 53 -15.87 7.54 16.65
N THR A 54 -16.77 7.22 15.72
CA THR A 54 -17.71 6.10 15.87
C THR A 54 -17.02 4.75 16.03
N ASN A 55 -15.89 4.56 15.36
CA ASN A 55 -15.23 3.25 15.22
C ASN A 55 -13.81 3.24 15.82
N HIS A 56 -13.42 4.28 16.58
CA HIS A 56 -12.03 4.46 17.01
C HIS A 56 -11.49 3.36 17.94
N TYR A 57 -12.36 2.53 18.56
CA TYR A 57 -11.96 1.34 19.33
C TYR A 57 -11.48 0.16 18.47
N ASN A 58 -11.56 0.26 17.14
CA ASN A 58 -11.04 -0.78 16.24
C ASN A 58 -9.53 -0.68 16.06
N THR A 59 -8.89 0.39 16.54
CA THR A 59 -7.47 0.63 16.32
C THR A 59 -6.82 1.41 17.46
N MET A 60 -5.56 1.10 17.73
CA MET A 60 -4.66 1.96 18.50
C MET A 60 -3.87 2.92 17.61
N ASP A 61 -3.84 2.66 16.31
CA ASP A 61 -3.08 3.41 15.32
C ASP A 61 -3.94 4.57 14.78
N LYS A 62 -4.17 5.51 15.69
CA LYS A 62 -5.04 6.68 15.56
C LYS A 62 -4.33 7.90 16.11
N SER A 63 -4.83 9.08 15.76
CA SER A 63 -4.39 10.36 16.32
C SER A 63 -5.58 11.08 16.91
N TYR A 64 -5.36 11.88 17.95
CA TYR A 64 -6.38 12.58 18.71
C TYR A 64 -6.10 14.08 18.70
N ARG A 65 -7.06 14.86 18.22
CA ARG A 65 -6.94 16.30 18.09
C ARG A 65 -8.30 16.95 18.28
N ASP A 66 -8.34 18.01 19.09
CA ASP A 66 -9.52 18.87 19.29
C ASP A 66 -10.81 18.10 19.63
N GLY A 67 -10.71 17.03 20.42
CA GLY A 67 -11.86 16.21 20.82
C GLY A 67 -12.18 15.03 19.90
N HIS A 68 -11.44 14.87 18.79
CA HIS A 68 -11.75 13.90 17.74
C HIS A 68 -10.61 12.93 17.47
N TYR A 69 -10.96 11.72 17.06
CA TYR A 69 -10.02 10.69 16.60
C TYR A 69 -9.92 10.70 15.08
N TYR A 70 -8.71 10.51 14.56
CA TYR A 70 -8.38 10.40 13.14
C TYR A 70 -7.53 9.16 12.90
N ALA A 71 -7.56 8.61 11.68
CA ALA A 71 -6.67 7.51 11.32
C ALA A 71 -5.18 7.94 11.43
N GLY A 72 -4.36 7.13 12.09
CA GLY A 72 -2.94 7.40 12.38
C GLY A 72 -2.00 7.22 11.19
N ALA A 73 -2.41 7.56 9.97
CA ALA A 73 -1.63 7.29 8.76
C ALA A 73 -1.97 8.22 7.59
N ALA A 74 -1.28 8.02 6.47
CA ALA A 74 -1.67 8.58 5.18
C ALA A 74 -3.03 8.03 4.73
N PRO A 75 -3.91 8.85 4.13
CA PRO A 75 -5.27 8.44 3.79
C PRO A 75 -5.36 7.56 2.55
N GLY A 76 -4.28 7.37 1.78
CA GLY A 76 -4.32 6.74 0.46
C GLY A 76 -4.95 5.35 0.41
N PRO A 77 -4.64 4.39 1.31
CA PRO A 77 -5.30 3.08 1.30
C PRO A 77 -6.81 3.18 1.53
N ALA A 78 -7.25 4.09 2.41
CA ALA A 78 -8.67 4.34 2.64
C ALA A 78 -9.33 4.94 1.39
N LEU A 79 -8.76 5.99 0.82
CA LEU A 79 -9.30 6.62 -0.39
C LEU A 79 -9.38 5.64 -1.58
N LEU A 80 -8.37 4.77 -1.73
CA LEU A 80 -8.36 3.72 -2.75
C LEU A 80 -9.46 2.66 -2.51
N ALA A 81 -9.82 2.40 -1.25
CA ALA A 81 -10.82 1.43 -0.86
C ALA A 81 -12.27 1.94 -0.95
N ILE A 82 -12.50 3.26 -1.04
CA ILE A 82 -13.85 3.84 -1.10
C ILE A 82 -14.73 3.20 -2.19
N PRO A 83 -14.30 3.07 -3.47
CA PRO A 83 -15.16 2.50 -4.50
C PRO A 83 -15.54 1.04 -4.22
N ALA A 84 -14.58 0.25 -3.71
CA ALA A 84 -14.81 -1.15 -3.33
C ALA A 84 -15.76 -1.26 -2.13
N TYR A 85 -15.66 -0.34 -1.17
CA TYR A 85 -16.56 -0.31 -0.01
C TYR A 85 -17.99 0.10 -0.38
N VAL A 86 -18.17 1.08 -1.26
CA VAL A 86 -19.49 1.46 -1.77
C VAL A 86 -20.16 0.28 -2.50
N LEU A 87 -19.38 -0.45 -3.31
CA LEU A 87 -19.85 -1.67 -3.94
C LEU A 87 -20.22 -2.74 -2.90
N PHE A 88 -19.35 -2.98 -1.91
CA PHE A 88 -19.61 -3.91 -0.82
C PHE A 88 -20.91 -3.58 -0.08
N ARG A 89 -21.12 -2.32 0.29
CA ARG A 89 -22.33 -1.86 0.99
C ARG A 89 -23.60 -2.18 0.21
N SER A 90 -23.55 -2.12 -1.12
CA SER A 90 -24.69 -2.43 -2.00
C SER A 90 -25.05 -3.92 -2.01
N ILE A 91 -24.08 -4.80 -1.72
CA ILE A 91 -24.29 -6.25 -1.67
C ILE A 91 -24.28 -6.81 -0.24
N ALA A 92 -23.90 -6.02 0.75
CA ALA A 92 -23.76 -6.43 2.15
C ALA A 92 -25.06 -7.00 2.73
N LEU A 93 -26.21 -6.55 2.24
CA LEU A 93 -27.55 -7.00 2.66
C LEU A 93 -27.83 -8.47 2.30
N PHE A 94 -27.07 -9.07 1.37
CA PHE A 94 -27.22 -10.46 0.98
C PHE A 94 -26.42 -11.43 1.87
N PHE A 95 -25.58 -10.91 2.76
CA PHE A 95 -24.79 -11.72 3.68
C PHE A 95 -25.50 -11.87 5.03
N PRO A 96 -25.55 -13.09 5.61
CA PRO A 96 -26.12 -13.31 6.94
C PRO A 96 -25.41 -12.49 8.03
N ASP A 97 -26.19 -11.97 8.98
CA ASP A 97 -25.68 -11.15 10.10
C ASP A 97 -24.90 -11.96 11.15
N ASP A 98 -25.11 -13.28 11.19
CA ASP A 98 -24.44 -14.23 12.09
C ASP A 98 -23.13 -14.78 11.53
N LEU A 99 -22.70 -14.35 10.35
CA LEU A 99 -21.37 -14.67 9.83
C LEU A 99 -20.30 -14.20 10.82
N PHE A 100 -19.32 -15.06 11.09
CA PHE A 100 -18.27 -14.84 12.08
C PHE A 100 -18.75 -14.73 13.54
N SER A 101 -19.97 -15.18 13.85
CA SER A 101 -20.52 -15.17 15.22
C SER A 101 -19.75 -16.04 16.23
N GLN A 102 -18.91 -16.97 15.75
CA GLN A 102 -18.03 -17.78 16.60
C GLN A 102 -16.90 -16.97 17.27
N TYR A 103 -16.64 -15.74 16.83
CA TYR A 103 -15.59 -14.89 17.38
C TYR A 103 -16.11 -14.11 18.59
N ASP A 104 -15.35 -14.14 19.69
CA ASP A 104 -15.63 -13.30 20.85
C ASP A 104 -15.19 -11.85 20.60
N LYS A 105 -16.19 -10.97 20.47
CA LYS A 105 -15.99 -9.54 20.19
C LYS A 105 -15.17 -8.84 21.28
N ALA A 106 -15.38 -9.21 22.54
CA ALA A 106 -14.68 -8.60 23.67
C ALA A 106 -13.19 -8.95 23.67
N SER A 107 -12.86 -10.23 23.46
CA SER A 107 -11.47 -10.71 23.32
C SER A 107 -10.79 -10.09 22.11
N TYR A 108 -11.51 -9.90 21.00
CA TYR A 108 -10.97 -9.22 19.82
C TYR A 108 -10.64 -7.75 20.13
N LEU A 109 -11.58 -6.96 20.65
CA LEU A 109 -11.39 -5.53 20.88
C LEU A 109 -10.42 -5.24 22.05
N ARG A 110 -10.68 -5.81 23.23
CA ARG A 110 -9.91 -5.51 24.45
C ARG A 110 -8.60 -6.29 24.53
N GLY A 111 -8.57 -7.51 23.99
CA GLY A 111 -7.40 -8.39 24.04
C GLY A 111 -6.49 -8.21 22.82
N TYR A 112 -6.99 -8.54 21.63
CA TYR A 112 -6.17 -8.56 20.40
C TYR A 112 -5.84 -7.15 19.89
N LEU A 113 -6.84 -6.27 19.80
CA LEU A 113 -6.65 -4.87 19.39
C LEU A 113 -6.21 -3.96 20.55
N GLN A 114 -6.15 -4.49 21.77
CA GLN A 114 -5.74 -3.78 22.99
C GLN A 114 -6.53 -2.50 23.30
N SER A 115 -7.75 -2.35 22.76
CA SER A 115 -8.66 -1.24 23.07
C SER A 115 -9.42 -1.54 24.37
N ARG A 116 -8.70 -1.49 25.49
CA ARG A 116 -9.19 -1.88 26.83
C ARG A 116 -10.35 -1.02 27.30
N GLU A 117 -10.37 0.22 26.85
CA GLU A 117 -11.37 1.24 27.14
C GLU A 117 -12.68 1.09 26.34
N ALA A 118 -12.78 0.14 25.41
CA ALA A 118 -13.99 -0.09 24.61
C ALA A 118 -15.19 -0.39 25.54
N SER A 119 -16.27 0.36 25.41
CA SER A 119 -17.46 0.22 26.25
C SER A 119 -18.21 -1.09 25.97
N ASP A 120 -18.93 -1.62 26.97
CA ASP A 120 -19.74 -2.83 26.78
C ASP A 120 -20.85 -2.61 25.73
N ASP A 121 -21.41 -1.40 25.67
CA ASP A 121 -22.40 -1.01 24.66
C ASP A 121 -21.83 -1.07 23.24
N PHE A 122 -20.62 -0.55 23.02
CA PHE A 122 -19.95 -0.65 21.72
C PHE A 122 -19.70 -2.11 21.34
N ILE A 123 -19.22 -2.94 22.27
CA ILE A 123 -18.91 -4.35 22.01
C ILE A 123 -20.18 -5.13 21.63
N GLN A 124 -21.29 -4.92 22.34
CA GLN A 124 -22.56 -5.60 22.05
C GLN A 124 -23.06 -5.27 20.64
N ASN A 125 -23.03 -3.99 20.28
CA ASN A 125 -23.50 -3.48 18.98
C ASN A 125 -22.46 -3.60 17.86
N TYR A 126 -21.23 -4.05 18.14
CA TYR A 126 -20.15 -4.09 17.16
C TYR A 126 -20.48 -5.02 15.99
N PRO A 127 -20.52 -4.53 14.74
CA PRO A 127 -20.93 -5.30 13.56
C PRO A 127 -19.78 -6.18 13.03
N PHE A 128 -19.23 -7.05 13.89
CA PHE A 128 -18.00 -7.82 13.63
C PHE A 128 -18.00 -8.53 12.27
N GLY A 129 -19.04 -9.32 11.97
CA GLY A 129 -19.12 -10.09 10.73
C GLY A 129 -19.08 -9.22 9.48
N ARG A 130 -19.92 -8.18 9.42
CA ARG A 130 -19.94 -7.22 8.30
C ARG A 130 -18.62 -6.45 8.19
N PHE A 131 -18.00 -6.10 9.32
CA PHE A 131 -16.72 -5.42 9.36
C PHE A 131 -15.60 -6.30 8.77
N MET A 132 -15.49 -7.57 9.19
CA MET A 132 -14.52 -8.52 8.62
C MET A 132 -14.76 -8.78 7.13
N LEU A 133 -16.01 -8.98 6.70
CA LEU A 133 -16.36 -9.16 5.29
C LEU A 133 -15.95 -7.96 4.44
N SER A 134 -16.18 -6.74 4.94
CA SER A 134 -15.79 -5.53 4.23
C SER A 134 -14.27 -5.45 4.07
N HIS A 135 -13.50 -5.85 5.09
CA HIS A 135 -12.04 -5.95 5.00
C HIS A 135 -11.59 -6.93 3.92
N ILE A 136 -12.16 -8.14 3.89
CA ILE A 136 -11.86 -9.16 2.87
C ILE A 136 -12.15 -8.56 1.48
N PHE A 137 -13.34 -8.01 1.28
CA PHE A 137 -13.78 -7.51 -0.02
C PHE A 137 -12.90 -6.36 -0.53
N ILE A 138 -12.68 -5.33 0.28
CA ILE A 138 -11.89 -4.16 -0.14
C ILE A 138 -10.42 -4.52 -0.33
N THR A 139 -9.84 -5.40 0.50
CA THR A 139 -8.44 -5.82 0.35
C THR A 139 -8.23 -6.55 -0.96
N GLY A 140 -9.14 -7.47 -1.31
CA GLY A 140 -9.12 -8.21 -2.57
C GLY A 140 -9.20 -7.30 -3.80
N LEU A 141 -9.99 -6.23 -3.72
CA LEU A 141 -10.20 -5.27 -4.82
C LEU A 141 -9.26 -4.06 -4.80
N THR A 142 -8.34 -3.97 -3.84
CA THR A 142 -7.35 -2.89 -3.77
C THR A 142 -5.93 -3.44 -3.76
N CYS A 143 -5.47 -3.95 -2.62
CA CYS A 143 -4.11 -4.41 -2.41
C CYS A 143 -3.80 -5.65 -3.26
N SER A 144 -4.69 -6.66 -3.23
CA SER A 144 -4.45 -7.91 -3.93
C SER A 144 -4.46 -7.75 -5.45
N ILE A 145 -5.45 -7.02 -6.00
CA ILE A 145 -5.54 -6.80 -7.45
C ILE A 145 -4.39 -5.94 -7.97
N LEU A 146 -3.96 -4.92 -7.20
CA LEU A 146 -2.84 -4.06 -7.57
C LEU A 146 -1.53 -4.85 -7.62
N THR A 147 -1.26 -5.70 -6.63
CA THR A 147 -0.06 -6.55 -6.65
C THR A 147 -0.11 -7.59 -7.77
N ALA A 148 -1.28 -8.15 -8.08
CA ALA A 148 -1.42 -9.07 -9.22
C ALA A 148 -1.09 -8.39 -10.56
N LEU A 149 -1.47 -7.11 -10.75
CA LEU A 149 -1.05 -6.31 -11.90
C LEU A 149 0.47 -6.08 -11.92
N VAL A 150 1.08 -5.79 -10.77
CA VAL A 150 2.53 -5.63 -10.65
C VAL A 150 3.28 -6.93 -10.96
N ALA A 151 2.75 -8.10 -10.57
CA ALA A 151 3.33 -9.39 -10.92
C ALA A 151 3.38 -9.60 -12.45
N VAL A 152 2.32 -9.20 -13.17
CA VAL A 152 2.33 -9.19 -14.65
C VAL A 152 3.39 -8.24 -15.20
N LEU A 153 3.57 -7.07 -14.60
CA LEU A 153 4.60 -6.13 -15.02
C LEU A 153 6.00 -6.67 -14.78
N ILE A 154 6.25 -7.34 -13.65
CA ILE A 154 7.52 -8.02 -13.37
C ILE A 154 7.78 -9.11 -14.41
N TYR A 155 6.76 -9.89 -14.78
CA TYR A 155 6.85 -10.84 -15.89
C TYR A 155 7.26 -10.15 -17.20
N ARG A 156 6.55 -9.08 -17.59
CA ARG A 156 6.85 -8.36 -18.84
C ARG A 156 8.23 -7.73 -18.83
N PHE A 157 8.65 -7.18 -17.70
CA PHE A 157 9.93 -6.50 -17.55
C PHE A 157 11.08 -7.50 -17.59
N SER A 158 10.98 -8.62 -16.87
CA SER A 158 11.99 -9.68 -16.89
C SER A 158 12.10 -10.37 -18.25
N ALA A 159 10.99 -10.51 -18.99
CA ALA A 159 10.98 -11.03 -20.35
C ALA A 159 11.75 -10.16 -21.37
N LEU A 160 12.02 -8.89 -21.06
CA LEU A 160 12.89 -8.04 -21.90
C LEU A 160 14.36 -8.46 -21.86
N PHE A 161 14.78 -9.13 -20.78
CA PHE A 161 16.18 -9.47 -20.53
C PHE A 161 16.47 -10.96 -20.64
N ILE A 162 15.44 -11.81 -20.51
CA ILE A 162 15.59 -13.26 -20.44
C ILE A 162 14.83 -13.94 -21.58
N GLY A 163 15.52 -14.83 -22.31
CA GLY A 163 14.91 -15.63 -23.37
C GLY A 163 13.93 -16.68 -22.84
N GLY A 164 12.79 -16.82 -23.51
CA GLY A 164 11.75 -17.81 -23.21
C GLY A 164 10.83 -17.42 -22.04
N ASN A 165 9.69 -18.10 -21.92
CA ASN A 165 8.64 -17.70 -20.96
C ASN A 165 8.82 -18.27 -19.55
N ARG A 166 9.63 -19.33 -19.37
CA ARG A 166 9.73 -20.04 -18.09
C ARG A 166 10.26 -19.16 -16.95
N TRP A 167 11.36 -18.44 -17.21
CA TRP A 167 12.08 -17.69 -16.18
C TRP A 167 11.36 -16.41 -15.77
N PRO A 168 10.82 -15.61 -16.70
CA PRO A 168 9.95 -14.49 -16.34
C PRO A 168 8.74 -14.89 -15.49
N VAL A 169 8.11 -16.05 -15.79
CA VAL A 169 7.00 -16.58 -14.98
C VAL A 169 7.49 -16.92 -13.58
N ILE A 170 8.61 -17.65 -13.46
CA ILE A 170 9.19 -18.00 -12.15
C ILE A 170 9.49 -16.74 -11.34
N ILE A 171 10.12 -15.72 -11.93
CA ILE A 171 10.45 -14.46 -11.25
C ILE A 171 9.18 -13.75 -10.75
N ALA A 172 8.14 -13.66 -11.59
CA ALA A 172 6.88 -13.05 -11.21
C ALA A 172 6.18 -13.80 -10.06
N LEU A 173 6.16 -15.13 -10.11
CA LEU A 173 5.59 -15.96 -9.05
C LEU A 173 6.44 -15.94 -7.77
N THR A 174 7.77 -15.89 -7.88
CA THR A 174 8.69 -15.71 -6.75
C THR A 174 8.46 -14.36 -6.08
N TYR A 175 8.28 -13.29 -6.83
CA TYR A 175 7.87 -12.00 -6.26
C TYR A 175 6.52 -12.13 -5.53
N ALA A 176 5.51 -12.69 -6.21
CA ALA A 176 4.14 -12.73 -5.72
C ALA A 176 3.98 -13.59 -4.46
N PHE A 177 4.68 -14.73 -4.37
CA PHE A 177 4.48 -15.73 -3.31
C PHE A 177 5.71 -15.96 -2.42
N GLY A 178 6.91 -15.71 -2.95
CA GLY A 178 8.19 -15.94 -2.26
C GLY A 178 8.77 -14.71 -1.59
N THR A 179 7.99 -13.64 -1.42
CA THR A 179 8.41 -12.40 -0.74
C THR A 179 7.33 -11.90 0.20
N LEU A 180 7.65 -10.88 0.99
CA LEU A 180 6.69 -10.15 1.82
C LEU A 180 5.53 -9.52 1.02
N SER A 181 5.63 -9.46 -0.31
CA SER A 181 4.52 -9.04 -1.18
C SER A 181 3.28 -9.89 -0.94
N PHE A 182 3.41 -11.19 -0.69
CA PHE A 182 2.25 -12.02 -0.39
C PHE A 182 1.54 -11.56 0.89
N TYR A 183 2.31 -11.44 1.99
CA TYR A 183 1.81 -11.05 3.30
C TYR A 183 1.07 -9.70 3.28
N TYR A 184 1.64 -8.70 2.60
CA TYR A 184 1.04 -7.37 2.52
C TYR A 184 -0.05 -7.24 1.45
N SER A 185 -0.16 -8.18 0.50
CA SER A 185 -1.23 -8.17 -0.51
C SER A 185 -2.57 -8.67 0.01
N ILE A 186 -2.54 -9.46 1.09
CA ILE A 186 -3.73 -10.07 1.71
C ILE A 186 -4.27 -9.28 2.90
N ARG A 187 -3.77 -8.05 3.12
CA ARG A 187 -4.14 -7.13 4.20
C ARG A 187 -4.30 -5.71 3.64
N LEU A 188 -5.23 -4.94 4.21
CA LEU A 188 -5.36 -3.52 3.87
C LEU A 188 -4.24 -2.72 4.55
N TYR A 189 -3.10 -2.61 3.88
CA TYR A 189 -1.89 -2.02 4.44
C TYR A 189 -1.24 -1.06 3.44
N ALA A 190 -0.60 0.02 3.91
CA ALA A 190 -0.04 1.06 3.04
C ALA A 190 1.23 0.68 2.27
N HIS A 191 2.17 0.00 2.91
CA HIS A 191 3.53 -0.18 2.42
C HIS A 191 3.61 -0.77 1.00
N LEU A 192 2.93 -1.90 0.77
CA LEU A 192 3.02 -2.60 -0.51
C LEU A 192 2.27 -1.87 -1.64
N PRO A 193 1.01 -1.40 -1.47
CA PRO A 193 0.37 -0.56 -2.47
C PRO A 193 1.19 0.69 -2.85
N ALA A 194 1.85 1.35 -1.88
CA ALA A 194 2.74 2.47 -2.17
C ALA A 194 3.94 2.04 -3.04
N ALA A 195 4.60 0.94 -2.69
CA ALA A 195 5.68 0.37 -3.50
C ALA A 195 5.21 -0.05 -4.91
N ASN A 196 4.00 -0.61 -5.03
CA ASN A 196 3.39 -1.01 -6.29
C ASN A 196 3.14 0.21 -7.20
N PHE A 197 2.58 1.29 -6.65
CA PHE A 197 2.40 2.54 -7.38
C PHE A 197 3.75 3.15 -7.80
N ALA A 198 4.76 3.16 -6.92
CA ALA A 198 6.09 3.62 -7.29
C ALA A 198 6.69 2.78 -8.44
N PHE A 199 6.58 1.45 -8.36
CA PHE A 199 7.05 0.55 -9.41
C PHE A 199 6.28 0.71 -10.72
N LEU A 200 4.96 0.89 -10.68
CA LEU A 200 4.13 1.21 -11.86
C LEU A 200 4.62 2.49 -12.54
N GLY A 201 4.85 3.55 -11.76
CA GLY A 201 5.33 4.83 -12.26
C GLY A 201 6.69 4.71 -12.93
N PHE A 202 7.61 3.96 -12.32
CA PHE A 202 8.91 3.63 -12.90
C PHE A 202 8.79 2.80 -14.18
N ALA A 203 8.03 1.69 -14.13
CA ALA A 203 7.97 0.69 -15.19
C ALA A 203 7.45 1.26 -16.51
N VAL A 204 6.48 2.17 -16.46
CA VAL A 204 5.93 2.85 -17.66
C VAL A 204 7.04 3.57 -18.44
N LEU A 205 7.88 4.34 -17.75
CA LEU A 205 8.97 5.08 -18.39
C LEU A 205 10.17 4.20 -18.74
N ALA A 206 10.51 3.27 -17.86
CA ALA A 206 11.61 2.33 -18.07
C ALA A 206 11.37 1.42 -19.28
N PHE A 207 10.13 0.95 -19.48
CA PHE A 207 9.77 0.12 -20.63
C PHE A 207 9.97 0.88 -21.94
N SER A 208 9.50 2.13 -22.03
CA SER A 208 9.74 2.98 -23.21
C SER A 208 11.22 3.19 -23.48
N ARG A 209 12.02 3.41 -22.42
CA ARG A 209 13.47 3.57 -22.55
C ARG A 209 14.15 2.31 -23.08
N ILE A 210 13.86 1.14 -22.52
CA ILE A 210 14.50 -0.13 -22.88
C ILE A 210 14.11 -0.56 -24.30
N THR A 211 12.83 -0.45 -24.64
CA THR A 211 12.30 -0.85 -25.96
C THR A 211 12.49 0.22 -27.03
N LYS A 212 13.08 1.38 -26.68
CA LYS A 212 13.19 2.58 -27.54
C LYS A 212 11.85 3.05 -28.09
N ALA A 213 10.73 2.70 -27.44
CA ALA A 213 9.41 3.16 -27.81
C ALA A 213 9.23 4.64 -27.43
N PRO A 214 8.47 5.42 -28.21
CA PRO A 214 8.26 6.83 -27.92
C PRO A 214 7.51 7.02 -26.60
N ILE A 215 8.05 7.88 -25.73
CA ILE A 215 7.37 8.30 -24.49
C ILE A 215 6.25 9.27 -24.85
N ARG A 216 5.00 8.92 -24.53
CA ARG A 216 3.81 9.74 -24.79
C ARG A 216 3.47 10.59 -23.57
N SER A 217 2.86 11.75 -23.79
CA SER A 217 2.42 12.65 -22.71
C SER A 217 1.53 11.96 -21.67
N TRP A 218 0.60 11.10 -22.11
CA TRP A 218 -0.27 10.34 -21.20
C TRP A 218 0.49 9.30 -20.38
N SER A 219 1.55 8.69 -20.92
CA SER A 219 2.42 7.79 -20.17
C SER A 219 3.22 8.54 -19.11
N THR A 220 3.68 9.75 -19.42
CA THR A 220 4.35 10.62 -18.44
C THR A 220 3.39 11.09 -17.35
N PHE A 221 2.15 11.47 -17.72
CA PHE A 221 1.09 11.76 -16.76
C PHE A 221 0.81 10.59 -15.83
N GLY A 222 0.57 9.40 -16.39
CA GLY A 222 0.30 8.19 -15.60
C GLY A 222 1.47 7.83 -14.69
N SER A 223 2.71 8.02 -15.14
CA SER A 223 3.91 7.82 -14.31
C SER A 223 3.92 8.76 -13.11
N GLY A 224 3.72 10.07 -13.34
CA GLY A 224 3.62 11.06 -12.28
C GLY A 224 2.48 10.77 -11.31
N PHE A 225 1.29 10.43 -11.83
CA PHE A 225 0.14 10.06 -11.02
C PHE A 225 0.42 8.85 -10.12
N CYS A 226 1.06 7.80 -10.64
CA CYS A 226 1.45 6.65 -9.83
C CYS A 226 2.47 7.04 -8.74
N VAL A 227 3.49 7.84 -9.05
CA VAL A 227 4.46 8.30 -8.04
C VAL A 227 3.78 9.14 -6.96
N GLY A 228 2.85 10.02 -7.32
CA GLY A 228 2.09 10.80 -6.36
C GLY A 228 1.12 9.96 -5.53
N MET A 229 0.49 8.93 -6.12
CA MET A 229 -0.34 7.96 -5.40
C MET A 229 0.47 7.18 -4.39
N ALA A 230 1.74 6.85 -4.69
CA ALA A 230 2.63 6.23 -3.73
C ALA A 230 2.78 7.11 -2.49
N ILE A 231 3.05 8.42 -2.66
CA ILE A 231 3.20 9.38 -1.55
C ILE A 231 1.89 9.52 -0.75
N LEU A 232 0.74 9.63 -1.43
CA LEU A 232 -0.58 9.68 -0.80
C LEU A 232 -0.87 8.42 0.04
N THR A 233 -0.30 7.29 -0.35
CA THR A 233 -0.51 5.99 0.29
C THR A 233 0.40 5.77 1.49
N ASP A 234 1.66 6.20 1.42
CA ASP A 234 2.63 5.98 2.48
C ASP A 234 3.69 7.08 2.50
N TYR A 235 3.86 7.75 3.63
CA TYR A 235 4.89 8.79 3.80
C TYR A 235 6.31 8.23 3.65
N ALA A 236 6.54 6.97 4.02
CA ALA A 236 7.87 6.34 3.99
C ALA A 236 8.42 6.17 2.56
N ILE A 237 7.57 6.23 1.53
CA ILE A 237 8.01 6.11 0.13
C ILE A 237 8.61 7.41 -0.43
N ALA A 238 8.52 8.53 0.29
CA ALA A 238 8.93 9.84 -0.20
C ALA A 238 10.36 9.89 -0.78
N PRO A 239 11.39 9.26 -0.16
CA PRO A 239 12.73 9.22 -0.75
C PRO A 239 12.79 8.47 -2.09
N VAL A 240 12.05 7.35 -2.21
CA VAL A 240 11.95 6.59 -3.46
C VAL A 240 11.22 7.41 -4.52
N ALA A 241 10.13 8.08 -4.15
CA ALA A 241 9.38 8.96 -5.04
C ALA A 241 10.24 10.13 -5.56
N ALA A 242 11.09 10.71 -4.70
CA ALA A 242 12.04 11.75 -5.09
C ALA A 242 13.04 11.24 -6.14
N CYS A 243 13.62 10.05 -5.94
CA CYS A 243 14.49 9.40 -6.93
C CYS A 243 13.78 9.16 -8.27
N LEU A 244 12.51 8.74 -8.25
CA LEU A 244 11.70 8.56 -9.48
C LEU A 244 11.36 9.89 -10.17
N GLY A 245 11.13 10.95 -9.40
CA GLY A 245 10.98 12.31 -9.92
C GLY A 245 12.25 12.77 -10.65
N LEU A 246 13.41 12.61 -10.03
CA LEU A 246 14.71 12.92 -10.64
C LEU A 246 14.98 12.07 -11.89
N TYR A 247 14.63 10.78 -11.85
CA TYR A 247 14.70 9.89 -13.01
C TYR A 247 13.84 10.40 -14.18
N THR A 248 12.63 10.88 -13.88
CA THR A 248 11.70 11.43 -14.89
C THR A 248 12.25 12.72 -15.49
N VAL A 249 12.75 13.65 -14.67
CA VAL A 249 13.41 14.90 -15.13
C VAL A 249 14.64 14.60 -15.97
N TRP A 250 15.41 13.57 -15.59
CA TRP A 250 16.57 13.16 -16.36
C TRP A 250 16.19 12.61 -17.74
N LEU A 251 15.15 11.77 -17.81
CA LEU A 251 14.69 11.10 -19.03
C LEU A 251 13.94 12.03 -20.00
N ILE A 252 13.17 12.99 -19.47
CA ILE A 252 12.23 13.82 -20.23
C ILE A 252 12.59 15.29 -20.05
N ARG A 253 13.06 15.93 -21.13
CA ARG A 253 13.57 17.31 -21.13
C ARG A 253 12.69 18.31 -21.89
N ASP A 254 11.50 17.91 -22.28
CA ASP A 254 10.55 18.75 -23.03
C ASP A 254 9.21 18.91 -22.30
N ARG A 255 8.21 19.49 -22.99
CA ARG A 255 6.87 19.78 -22.46
C ARG A 255 6.15 18.55 -21.88
N ARG A 256 6.55 17.32 -22.22
CA ARG A 256 5.97 16.10 -21.62
C ARG A 256 6.22 16.02 -20.12
N LEU A 257 7.29 16.63 -19.61
CA LEU A 257 7.57 16.70 -18.18
C LEU A 257 6.41 17.37 -17.41
N LEU A 258 5.77 18.39 -17.99
CA LEU A 258 4.63 19.07 -17.38
C LEU A 258 3.47 18.10 -17.12
N TYR A 259 3.23 17.15 -18.01
CA TYR A 259 2.20 16.13 -17.83
C TYR A 259 2.51 15.22 -16.63
N GLY A 260 3.78 14.87 -16.43
CA GLY A 260 4.21 14.11 -15.24
C GLY A 260 4.01 14.89 -13.96
N LEU A 261 4.37 16.18 -13.95
CA LEU A 261 4.14 17.07 -12.81
C LEU A 261 2.64 17.21 -12.52
N MET A 262 1.80 17.40 -13.54
CA MET A 262 0.34 17.46 -13.39
C MET A 262 -0.22 16.15 -12.84
N GLY A 263 0.25 15.01 -13.34
CA GLY A 263 -0.18 13.69 -12.85
C GLY A 263 0.16 13.52 -11.37
N GLY A 264 1.39 13.82 -10.96
CA GLY A 264 1.83 13.70 -9.56
C GLY A 264 1.20 14.72 -8.63
N PHE A 265 0.90 15.92 -9.12
CA PHE A 265 0.26 16.98 -8.33
C PHE A 265 -1.11 16.57 -7.80
N ILE A 266 -1.92 15.83 -8.57
CA ILE A 266 -3.30 15.46 -8.16
C ILE A 266 -3.33 14.72 -6.81
N PRO A 267 -2.69 13.54 -6.65
CA PRO A 267 -2.71 12.80 -5.38
C PRO A 267 -1.95 13.52 -4.25
N VAL A 268 -0.88 14.26 -4.55
CA VAL A 268 -0.14 15.04 -3.54
C VAL A 268 -0.98 16.21 -3.02
N ALA A 269 -1.73 16.88 -3.89
CA ALA A 269 -2.67 17.92 -3.50
C ALA A 269 -3.81 17.36 -2.65
N LEU A 270 -4.35 16.18 -3.00
CA LEU A 270 -5.33 15.49 -2.16
C LEU A 270 -4.78 15.19 -0.75
N LEU A 271 -3.52 14.77 -0.66
CA LEU A 271 -2.86 14.55 0.62
C LEU A 271 -2.78 15.83 1.44
N PHE A 272 -2.35 16.94 0.83
CA PHE A 272 -2.23 18.24 1.49
C PHE A 272 -3.57 18.80 1.93
N ILE A 273 -4.63 18.61 1.12
CA ILE A 273 -5.99 18.99 1.49
C ILE A 273 -6.44 18.18 2.70
N TYR A 274 -6.25 16.86 2.68
CA TYR A 274 -6.58 15.99 3.83
C TYR A 274 -5.85 16.43 5.10
N HIS A 275 -4.54 16.67 5.02
CA HIS A 275 -3.77 17.17 6.15
C HIS A 275 -4.26 18.55 6.64
N THR A 276 -4.58 19.45 5.72
CA THR A 276 -5.06 20.79 6.11
C THR A 276 -6.40 20.70 6.85
N ILE A 277 -7.31 19.87 6.37
CA ILE A 277 -8.62 19.66 6.99
C ILE A 277 -8.49 18.99 8.37
N CYS A 278 -7.73 17.89 8.47
CA CYS A 278 -7.66 17.10 9.70
C CYS A 278 -6.64 17.64 10.72
N PHE A 279 -5.54 18.21 10.25
CA PHE A 279 -4.33 18.50 11.03
C PHE A 279 -3.88 19.96 10.96
N GLY A 280 -4.59 20.83 10.22
CA GLY A 280 -4.43 22.28 10.26
C GLY A 280 -3.35 22.84 9.33
N GLY A 281 -2.64 21.99 8.58
CA GLY A 281 -1.68 22.42 7.57
C GLY A 281 -1.25 21.29 6.63
N PRO A 282 -0.73 21.61 5.44
CA PRO A 282 -0.43 20.61 4.40
C PRO A 282 0.71 19.65 4.78
N PHE A 283 1.59 20.07 5.68
CA PHE A 283 2.74 19.29 6.16
C PHE A 283 2.55 18.72 7.57
N THR A 284 1.40 18.98 8.21
CA THR A 284 1.07 18.43 9.52
C THR A 284 0.40 17.07 9.32
N THR A 285 1.04 16.00 9.78
CA THR A 285 0.54 14.64 9.59
C THR A 285 -0.21 14.16 10.84
N ALA A 286 -0.83 12.99 10.75
CA ALA A 286 -1.40 12.31 11.92
C ALA A 286 -0.35 12.05 13.02
N TYR A 287 0.93 11.96 12.66
CA TYR A 287 2.04 11.81 13.59
C TYR A 287 2.44 13.13 14.28
N ALA A 288 1.63 14.18 14.20
CA ALA A 288 1.87 15.39 15.00
C ALA A 288 1.04 15.40 16.30
N TYR A 289 0.25 14.35 16.56
CA TYR A 289 -0.77 14.34 17.59
C TYR A 289 -0.79 13.01 18.36
N PRO A 290 -1.11 13.02 19.67
CA PRO A 290 -1.18 11.82 20.52
C PRO A 290 -2.27 10.85 20.05
N ASN A 291 -2.23 9.58 20.50
CA ASN A 291 -3.25 8.58 20.12
C ASN A 291 -4.58 8.73 20.90
N GLY A 292 -4.62 9.59 21.92
CA GLY A 292 -5.77 9.78 22.79
C GLY A 292 -5.69 11.07 23.62
N PRO A 293 -6.71 11.34 24.44
CA PRO A 293 -6.78 12.54 25.29
C PRO A 293 -5.73 12.56 26.41
N ILE A 294 -5.23 11.39 26.79
CA ILE A 294 -4.11 11.23 27.71
C ILE A 294 -2.95 10.70 26.87
N ASP A 295 -1.83 11.41 26.88
CA ASP A 295 -0.60 10.91 26.27
C ASP A 295 -0.05 9.76 27.13
N ASP A 296 -0.22 8.54 26.64
CA ASP A 296 0.27 7.31 27.26
C ASP A 296 1.76 7.06 26.96
N GLY A 297 2.39 7.95 26.17
CA GLY A 297 3.80 7.89 25.82
C GLY A 297 4.15 6.77 24.84
N ILE A 298 3.18 6.14 24.18
CA ILE A 298 3.42 5.08 23.19
C ILE A 298 4.04 5.66 21.90
N HIS A 299 3.77 6.92 21.59
CA HIS A 299 4.37 7.65 20.48
C HIS A 299 4.96 9.00 20.93
N LYS A 300 5.92 8.96 21.86
CA LYS A 300 6.64 10.15 22.38
C LYS A 300 7.38 11.01 21.34
N TYR A 301 7.42 10.60 20.07
CA TYR A 301 8.26 11.22 19.04
C TYR A 301 7.53 12.27 18.20
N TYR A 302 6.28 12.63 18.54
CA TYR A 302 5.54 13.65 17.79
C TYR A 302 6.16 15.04 17.91
N ASP A 303 6.81 15.35 19.03
CA ASP A 303 7.53 16.60 19.27
C ASP A 303 8.99 16.58 18.79
N GLU A 304 9.49 15.43 18.31
CA GLU A 304 10.89 15.26 17.91
C GLU A 304 11.06 15.21 16.38
N ASN A 305 12.07 15.92 15.88
CA ASN A 305 12.41 16.00 14.45
C ASN A 305 11.24 16.48 13.58
N PHE A 306 11.02 15.86 12.41
CA PHE A 306 9.88 16.13 11.54
C PHE A 306 8.74 15.17 11.87
N HIS A 307 8.12 15.32 13.04
CA HIS A 307 7.02 14.45 13.53
C HIS A 307 7.40 12.97 13.56
N GLY A 308 8.58 12.66 14.14
CA GLY A 308 9.09 11.29 14.27
C GLY A 308 9.93 10.77 13.11
N PHE A 309 10.13 11.54 12.03
CA PHE A 309 11.08 11.18 10.97
C PHE A 309 12.51 11.67 11.29
N SER A 310 13.45 10.73 11.40
CA SER A 310 14.88 11.00 11.55
C SER A 310 15.70 10.16 10.57
N LEU A 311 16.99 10.48 10.41
CA LEU A 311 17.90 9.57 9.72
C LEU A 311 17.99 8.25 10.50
N PRO A 312 17.91 7.10 9.82
CA PRO A 312 17.96 5.81 10.50
C PRO A 312 19.36 5.57 11.05
N PRO A 313 19.51 5.31 12.36
CA PRO A 313 20.81 4.98 12.93
C PRO A 313 21.34 3.66 12.34
N LEU A 314 22.67 3.52 12.26
CA LEU A 314 23.32 2.41 11.57
C LEU A 314 22.89 1.02 12.07
N ASN A 315 22.60 0.90 13.38
CA ASN A 315 22.08 -0.33 13.97
C ASN A 315 20.68 -0.70 13.43
N GLN A 316 19.81 0.27 13.17
CA GLN A 316 18.51 0.03 12.55
C GLN A 316 18.66 -0.35 11.07
N ILE A 317 19.57 0.30 10.33
CA ILE A 317 19.88 -0.10 8.95
C ILE A 317 20.35 -1.55 8.91
N TRP A 318 21.27 -1.94 9.80
CA TRP A 318 21.73 -3.33 9.91
C TRP A 318 20.58 -4.27 10.27
N GLY A 319 19.78 -3.91 11.28
CA GLY A 319 18.63 -4.69 11.73
C GLY A 319 17.56 -4.91 10.65
N LEU A 320 17.28 -3.89 9.84
CA LEU A 320 16.36 -3.95 8.70
C LEU A 320 16.95 -4.63 7.47
N THR A 321 18.27 -4.81 7.41
CA THR A 321 18.94 -5.47 6.29
C THR A 321 19.17 -6.96 6.58
N PHE A 322 19.87 -7.26 7.68
CA PHE A 322 20.36 -8.60 8.01
C PHE A 322 19.81 -9.17 9.33
N GLY A 323 19.11 -8.37 10.13
CA GLY A 323 18.60 -8.82 11.42
C GLY A 323 17.53 -9.92 11.29
N THR A 324 17.51 -10.87 12.21
CA THR A 324 16.51 -11.96 12.22
C THR A 324 15.10 -11.50 12.60
N PHE A 325 14.96 -10.31 13.20
CA PHE A 325 13.67 -9.76 13.61
C PHE A 325 12.92 -9.02 12.50
N ARG A 326 13.61 -8.21 11.67
CA ARG A 326 13.00 -7.39 10.61
C ARG A 326 13.87 -7.27 9.33
N GLY A 327 14.87 -8.12 9.18
CA GLY A 327 15.85 -8.03 8.08
C GLY A 327 15.27 -8.44 6.74
N VAL A 328 15.40 -7.58 5.73
CA VAL A 328 14.90 -7.83 4.38
C VAL A 328 15.46 -9.11 3.79
N PHE A 329 16.73 -9.44 4.03
CA PHE A 329 17.35 -10.64 3.50
C PHE A 329 16.92 -11.92 4.22
N TRP A 330 16.44 -11.80 5.45
CA TRP A 330 15.88 -12.94 6.18
C TRP A 330 14.48 -13.29 5.69
N TYR A 331 13.63 -12.27 5.51
CA TYR A 331 12.24 -12.45 5.07
C TYR A 331 12.06 -12.48 3.55
N ILE A 332 13.07 -12.04 2.79
CA ILE A 332 13.11 -12.06 1.33
C ILE A 332 14.49 -12.59 0.87
N PRO A 333 14.81 -13.89 1.09
CA PRO A 333 16.11 -14.44 0.71
C PRO A 333 16.43 -14.30 -0.78
N VAL A 334 15.39 -14.28 -1.62
CA VAL A 334 15.50 -14.08 -3.07
C VAL A 334 16.06 -12.70 -3.46
N ALA A 335 16.14 -11.75 -2.53
CA ALA A 335 16.80 -10.46 -2.73
C ALA A 335 18.33 -10.59 -2.80
N PHE A 336 18.95 -11.65 -2.25
CA PHE A 336 20.41 -11.83 -2.32
C PHE A 336 20.93 -11.95 -3.76
N PRO A 337 20.38 -12.84 -4.62
CA PRO A 337 20.75 -12.90 -6.04
C PRO A 337 20.60 -11.55 -6.78
N CYS A 338 19.68 -10.69 -6.36
CA CYS A 338 19.50 -9.36 -6.98
C CYS A 338 20.75 -8.48 -6.80
N LEU A 339 21.48 -8.59 -5.68
CA LEU A 339 22.74 -7.87 -5.47
C LEU A 339 23.83 -8.31 -6.47
N ILE A 340 23.90 -9.62 -6.73
CA ILE A 340 24.83 -10.18 -7.72
C ILE A 340 24.46 -9.66 -9.11
N GLY A 341 23.17 -9.67 -9.45
CA GLY A 341 22.68 -9.11 -10.71
C GLY A 341 23.02 -7.64 -10.89
N LEU A 342 22.84 -6.81 -9.85
CA LEU A 342 23.23 -5.40 -9.86
C LEU A 342 24.74 -5.23 -10.08
N TYR A 343 25.57 -5.99 -9.36
CA TYR A 343 27.02 -5.96 -9.54
C TYR A 343 27.44 -6.34 -10.97
N MET A 344 26.85 -7.39 -11.54
CA MET A 344 27.13 -7.80 -12.93
C MET A 344 26.72 -6.72 -13.94
N ALA A 345 25.56 -6.09 -13.75
CA ALA A 345 25.11 -4.99 -14.60
C ALA A 345 26.08 -3.79 -14.56
N PHE A 346 26.58 -3.43 -13.37
CA PHE A 346 27.58 -2.37 -13.24
C PHE A 346 28.91 -2.68 -13.94
N ARG A 347 29.35 -3.95 -13.96
CA ARG A 347 30.57 -4.34 -14.68
C ARG A 347 30.39 -4.29 -16.18
N GLN A 348 29.25 -4.77 -16.69
CA GLN A 348 28.98 -4.80 -18.14
C GLN A 348 28.78 -3.41 -18.75
N HIS A 349 28.40 -2.40 -17.97
CA HIS A 349 28.31 -1.01 -18.46
C HIS A 349 29.69 -0.32 -18.54
N LYS A 350 30.70 -0.80 -17.81
CA LYS A 350 32.05 -0.22 -17.81
C LYS A 350 32.97 -0.83 -18.88
N ALA A 351 32.61 -2.02 -19.39
CA ALA A 351 33.25 -2.65 -20.54
C ALA A 351 32.53 -2.21 -21.82
#